data_AF-A0AAX4JCJ6-F1
#
_entry.id   AF-A0AAX4JCJ6-F1
#
_cell.length_a   1.000
_cell.length_b   1.000
_cell.length_c   1.000
_cell.angle_alpha   90.00
_cell.angle_beta   90.00
_cell.angle_gamma   90.00
#
_symmetry.space_group_name_H-M   'P 1'
#
loop_
_entity.id
_entity.type
_entity.pdbx_description
1 polymer ?
#
loop_
_entity_poly.entity_id
_entity_poly.type
_entity_poly.pdbx_seq_one_letter_code
_entity_poly.pdbx_strand_id
1 'polypeptide(L)'
;MALEKENNLWKKSEDEILKMGVMKYGPNKWNKVSSLLKRTPLECKERFENFLSLNNTWTEEEQEKLLEISRHLKPQWGLIGQIMNKSEQACYEKYISSVYKQIEVSKHDELKEATEEFVNEDVECAYKRIKKRINRKEKKNKIDYI
;
A
#
# COMPACT_ATOMS: atom_id res chain seq x y z
N MET A 1 -32.80 2.17 15.24
CA MET A 1 -32.54 1.68 13.87
C MET A 1 -31.05 1.78 13.62
N ALA A 2 -30.35 0.64 13.68
CA ALA A 2 -28.97 0.58 13.22
C ALA A 2 -29.02 0.61 11.69
N LEU A 3 -28.61 1.73 11.09
CA LEU A 3 -28.32 1.76 9.66
C LEU A 3 -27.11 0.85 9.47
N GLU A 4 -27.36 -0.34 8.95
CA GLU A 4 -26.34 -1.24 8.45
C GLU A 4 -25.44 -0.42 7.51
N LYS A 5 -24.17 -0.21 7.92
CA LYS A 5 -23.13 0.26 7.02
C LYS A 5 -22.95 -0.84 5.98
N GLU A 6 -23.78 -0.82 4.94
CA GLU A 6 -23.57 -1.62 3.74
C GLU A 6 -22.12 -1.42 3.34
N ASN A 7 -21.40 -2.53 3.28
CA ASN A 7 -19.99 -2.66 2.96
C ASN A 7 -19.47 -1.52 2.08
N ASN A 8 -18.59 -0.67 2.64
CA ASN A 8 -17.95 0.48 1.97
C ASN A 8 -16.92 0.06 0.90
N LEU A 9 -17.14 -1.10 0.27
CA LEU A 9 -16.32 -1.68 -0.77
C LEU A 9 -16.66 -1.01 -2.10
N TRP A 10 -15.65 -0.42 -2.74
CA TRP A 10 -15.77 0.17 -4.06
C TRP A 10 -15.91 -0.90 -5.13
N LYS A 11 -16.96 -0.82 -5.94
CA LYS A 11 -17.16 -1.68 -7.10
C LYS A 11 -16.34 -1.18 -8.29
N LYS A 12 -15.93 -2.09 -9.17
CA LYS A 12 -15.19 -1.73 -10.40
C LYS A 12 -15.97 -0.73 -11.28
N SER A 13 -17.30 -0.89 -11.35
CA SER A 13 -18.17 0.05 -12.08
C SER A 13 -18.19 1.44 -11.43
N GLU A 14 -18.14 1.53 -10.10
CA GLU A 14 -18.03 2.82 -9.39
C GLU A 14 -16.68 3.48 -9.68
N ASP A 15 -15.58 2.70 -9.71
CA ASP A 15 -14.26 3.21 -10.05
C ASP A 15 -14.20 3.73 -11.50
N GLU A 16 -14.85 3.07 -12.45
CA GLU A 16 -14.95 3.53 -13.85
C GLU A 16 -15.74 4.84 -13.97
N ILE A 17 -16.89 4.92 -13.30
CA ILE A 17 -17.70 6.16 -13.25
C ILE A 17 -16.90 7.29 -12.58
N LEU A 18 -16.18 6.99 -11.49
CA LEU A 18 -15.33 7.94 -10.80
C LEU A 18 -14.21 8.48 -11.71
N LYS A 19 -13.50 7.60 -12.43
CA LYS A 19 -12.48 7.98 -13.42
C LYS A 19 -13.06 8.86 -14.52
N MET A 20 -14.17 8.45 -15.13
CA MET A 20 -14.83 9.24 -16.19
C MET A 20 -15.33 10.59 -15.67
N GLY A 21 -15.90 10.61 -14.47
CA GLY A 21 -16.37 11.83 -13.81
C GLY A 21 -15.24 12.83 -13.58
N VAL A 22 -14.09 12.36 -13.06
CA VAL A 22 -12.91 13.21 -12.87
C VAL A 22 -12.32 13.65 -14.22
N MET A 23 -12.28 12.77 -15.23
CA MET A 23 -11.81 13.13 -16.57
C MET A 23 -12.68 14.21 -17.24
N LYS A 24 -14.00 14.18 -17.00
CA LYS A 24 -14.96 15.15 -17.56
C LYS A 24 -15.00 16.47 -16.80
N TYR A 25 -14.99 16.45 -15.46
CA TYR A 25 -15.21 17.64 -14.63
C TYR A 25 -13.95 18.20 -13.96
N GLY A 26 -12.87 17.44 -13.92
CA GLY A 26 -11.62 17.75 -13.24
C GLY A 26 -11.61 17.32 -11.75
N PRO A 27 -10.41 17.20 -11.14
CA PRO A 27 -10.22 16.70 -9.77
C PRO A 27 -10.61 17.70 -8.66
N ASN A 28 -11.26 18.82 -9.01
CA ASN A 28 -11.68 19.85 -8.04
C ASN A 28 -13.21 19.90 -7.87
N LYS A 29 -13.97 19.17 -8.70
CA LYS A 29 -15.44 19.24 -8.74
C LYS A 29 -16.09 17.99 -8.14
N TRP A 30 -15.64 17.59 -6.95
CA TRP A 30 -16.10 16.36 -6.28
C TRP A 30 -17.61 16.30 -6.05
N ASN A 31 -18.28 17.42 -5.79
CA ASN A 31 -19.74 17.46 -5.67
C ASN A 31 -20.47 17.02 -6.95
N LYS A 32 -19.92 17.35 -8.13
CA LYS A 32 -20.48 16.89 -9.41
C LYS A 32 -20.18 15.42 -9.65
N VAL A 33 -18.97 15.00 -9.33
CA VAL A 33 -18.54 13.60 -9.48
C VAL A 33 -19.33 12.68 -8.55
N SER A 34 -19.49 13.06 -7.29
CA SER A 34 -20.24 12.30 -6.30
C SER A 34 -21.72 12.22 -6.66
N SER A 35 -22.29 13.20 -7.38
CA SER A 35 -23.68 13.12 -7.84
C SER A 35 -23.94 12.00 -8.87
N LEU A 36 -22.90 11.53 -9.56
CA LEU A 36 -22.97 10.38 -10.47
C LEU A 36 -22.88 9.03 -9.74
N LEU A 37 -22.52 9.06 -8.46
CA LEU A 37 -22.28 7.90 -7.60
C LEU A 37 -23.24 7.96 -6.41
N LYS A 38 -23.51 6.85 -5.72
CA LYS A 38 -24.20 6.90 -4.42
C LYS A 38 -23.18 7.03 -3.28
N ARG A 39 -22.22 7.94 -3.45
CA ARG A 39 -21.05 8.16 -2.56
C ARG A 39 -20.93 9.63 -2.18
N THR A 40 -20.28 9.91 -1.06
CA THR A 40 -20.01 11.31 -0.66
C THR A 40 -18.85 11.92 -1.46
N PRO A 41 -18.79 13.25 -1.60
CA PRO A 41 -17.67 13.94 -2.26
C PRO A 41 -16.31 13.60 -1.65
N LEU A 42 -16.25 13.48 -0.32
CA LEU A 42 -15.03 13.14 0.42
C LEU A 42 -14.56 11.72 0.08
N GLU A 43 -15.46 10.73 0.10
CA GLU A 43 -15.12 9.35 -0.27
C GLU A 43 -14.63 9.25 -1.72
N CYS A 44 -15.25 10.00 -2.64
CA CYS A 44 -14.84 10.04 -4.05
C CYS A 44 -13.42 10.61 -4.20
N LYS A 45 -13.12 11.69 -3.47
CA LYS A 45 -11.79 12.32 -3.45
C LYS A 45 -10.75 11.35 -2.93
N GLU A 46 -10.98 10.79 -1.74
CA GLU A 46 -10.05 9.83 -1.11
C GLU A 46 -9.83 8.60 -2.00
N ARG A 47 -10.89 8.05 -2.58
CA ARG A 47 -10.77 6.91 -3.51
C ARG A 47 -9.93 7.25 -4.72
N PHE A 48 -10.17 8.41 -5.33
CA PHE A 48 -9.45 8.81 -6.53
C PHE A 48 -7.98 9.08 -6.23
N GLU A 49 -7.68 9.89 -5.22
CA GLU A 49 -6.31 10.26 -4.86
C GLU A 49 -5.47 9.05 -4.41
N ASN A 50 -6.07 8.11 -3.68
CA ASN A 50 -5.32 6.97 -3.13
C ASN A 50 -5.22 5.77 -4.08
N PHE A 51 -6.19 5.56 -4.98
CA PHE A 51 -6.27 4.29 -5.73
C PHE A 51 -6.42 4.46 -7.25
N LEU A 52 -7.02 5.54 -7.74
CA LEU A 52 -7.37 5.66 -9.17
C LEU A 52 -6.60 6.74 -9.92
N SER A 53 -5.91 7.63 -9.20
CA SER A 53 -5.11 8.71 -9.78
C SER A 53 -4.03 8.13 -10.69
N LEU A 54 -3.78 8.81 -11.81
CA LEU A 54 -2.68 8.47 -12.70
C LEU A 54 -1.32 8.62 -11.99
N ASN A 55 -1.26 9.44 -10.94
CA ASN A 55 -0.07 9.58 -10.10
C ASN A 55 0.23 8.33 -9.25
N ASN A 56 -0.62 7.31 -9.26
CA ASN A 56 -0.40 6.07 -8.51
C ASN A 56 0.44 5.04 -9.29
N THR A 57 0.78 5.30 -10.55
CA THR A 57 1.79 4.51 -11.27
C THR A 57 3.17 4.87 -10.75
N TRP A 58 4.05 3.87 -10.64
CA TRP A 58 5.41 4.03 -10.11
C TRP A 58 6.42 3.77 -11.22
N THR A 59 7.17 4.80 -11.59
CA THR A 59 8.36 4.67 -12.44
C THR A 59 9.53 4.11 -11.64
N GLU A 60 10.61 3.68 -12.31
CA GLU A 60 11.83 3.20 -11.64
C GLU A 60 12.53 4.33 -10.88
N GLU A 61 12.60 5.53 -11.47
CA GLU A 61 13.16 6.74 -10.85
C GLU A 61 12.42 7.11 -9.56
N GLU A 62 11.08 7.09 -9.56
CA GLU A 62 10.29 7.35 -8.37
C GLU A 62 10.49 6.29 -7.29
N GLN A 63 10.79 5.04 -7.67
CA GLN A 63 11.05 3.96 -6.72
C GLN A 63 12.40 4.13 -6.03
N GLU A 64 13.44 4.46 -6.80
CA GLU A 64 14.76 4.74 -6.26
C GLU A 64 14.71 5.93 -5.30
N LYS A 65 14.07 7.02 -5.73
CA LYS A 65 13.86 8.21 -4.92
C LYS A 65 13.05 7.93 -3.65
N LEU A 66 12.01 7.09 -3.74
CA LEU A 66 11.24 6.67 -2.55
C LEU A 66 12.15 5.95 -1.55
N LEU A 67 12.98 5.00 -2.01
CA LEU A 67 13.88 4.24 -1.13
C LEU A 67 14.91 5.16 -0.47
N GLU A 68 15.49 6.08 -1.22
CA GLU A 68 16.45 7.07 -0.72
C GLU A 68 15.83 7.96 0.36
N ILE A 69 14.72 8.63 0.06
CA ILE A 69 14.06 9.53 1.01
C ILE A 69 13.60 8.76 2.25
N SER A 70 13.09 7.55 2.07
CA SER A 70 12.60 6.73 3.17
C SER A 70 13.72 6.39 4.16
N ARG A 71 14.98 6.22 3.72
CA ARG A 71 16.12 5.99 4.63
C ARG A 71 16.26 7.10 5.67
N HIS A 72 15.92 8.33 5.31
CA HIS A 72 16.09 9.49 6.20
C HIS A 72 14.83 9.89 6.95
N LEU A 73 13.65 9.71 6.34
CA LEU A 73 12.41 10.29 6.85
C LEU A 73 11.45 9.28 7.50
N LYS A 74 11.73 7.97 7.44
CA LYS A 74 10.88 6.99 8.12
C LYS A 74 10.79 7.28 9.63
N PRO A 75 9.60 7.18 10.26
CA PRO A 75 8.31 6.71 9.73
C PRO A 75 7.36 7.83 9.25
N GLN A 76 7.86 9.02 8.89
CA GLN A 76 7.04 10.19 8.53
C GLN A 76 6.47 10.10 7.10
N TRP A 77 5.62 9.11 6.84
CA TRP A 77 5.07 8.83 5.51
C TRP A 77 4.22 9.96 4.94
N GLY A 78 3.54 10.75 5.77
CA GLY A 78 2.88 11.99 5.33
C GLY A 78 3.84 13.00 4.69
N LEU A 79 5.03 13.19 5.28
CA LEU A 79 6.07 14.07 4.72
C LEU A 79 6.69 13.48 3.45
N ILE A 80 6.93 12.16 3.45
CA ILE A 80 7.43 11.44 2.27
C ILE A 80 6.44 11.58 1.11
N GLY A 81 5.13 11.43 1.37
CA GLY A 81 4.08 11.62 0.37
C GLY A 81 4.08 13.02 -0.24
N GLN A 82 4.26 14.05 0.58
CA GLN A 82 4.39 15.43 0.11
C GLN A 82 5.59 15.62 -0.83
N ILE A 83 6.76 15.07 -0.48
CA ILE A 83 7.98 15.18 -1.31
C ILE A 83 7.84 14.37 -2.62
N MET A 84 7.18 13.22 -2.55
CA MET A 84 6.94 12.34 -3.70
C MET A 84 5.75 12.78 -4.55
N ASN A 85 4.98 13.78 -4.11
CA ASN A 85 3.71 14.19 -4.72
C ASN A 85 2.75 13.00 -4.94
N LYS A 86 2.74 12.06 -4.00
CA LYS A 86 1.88 10.86 -3.96
C LYS A 86 1.24 10.74 -2.58
N SER A 87 0.20 9.90 -2.47
CA SER A 87 -0.42 9.68 -1.16
C SER A 87 0.54 8.99 -0.19
N GLU A 88 0.40 9.30 1.09
CA GLU A 88 1.12 8.65 2.19
C GLU A 88 1.00 7.12 2.11
N GLN A 89 -0.24 6.65 1.91
CA GLN A 89 -0.58 5.24 1.76
C GLN A 89 0.18 4.58 0.59
N ALA A 90 0.20 5.23 -0.59
CA ALA A 90 0.90 4.69 -1.75
C ALA A 90 2.40 4.58 -1.51
N CYS A 91 3.01 5.57 -0.85
CA CYS A 91 4.44 5.56 -0.51
C CYS A 91 4.76 4.42 0.46
N TYR A 92 3.97 4.25 1.51
CA TYR A 92 4.12 3.17 2.48
C TYR A 92 3.98 1.78 1.84
N GLU A 93 2.90 1.57 1.08
CA GLU A 93 2.63 0.28 0.41
C GLU A 93 3.71 -0.06 -0.61
N LYS A 94 4.17 0.92 -1.40
CA LYS A 94 5.24 0.71 -2.36
C LYS A 94 6.56 0.40 -1.68
N TYR A 95 6.91 1.14 -0.63
CA TYR A 95 8.13 0.90 0.14
C TYR A 95 8.14 -0.52 0.75
N ILE A 96 7.04 -0.92 1.38
CA ILE A 96 6.87 -2.29 1.88
C ILE A 96 7.00 -3.29 0.75
N SER A 97 6.30 -3.09 -0.37
CA SER A 97 6.42 -3.98 -1.52
C SER A 97 7.87 -4.11 -1.99
N SER A 98 8.61 -3.01 -2.09
CA SER A 98 10.02 -3.01 -2.49
C SER A 98 10.91 -3.75 -1.49
N VAL A 99 10.76 -3.48 -0.18
CA VAL A 99 11.59 -4.12 0.88
C VAL A 99 11.27 -5.60 1.04
N TYR A 100 9.99 -5.96 1.07
CA TYR A 100 9.58 -7.36 1.24
C TYR A 100 9.75 -8.18 -0.04
N LYS A 101 9.76 -7.58 -1.24
CA LYS A 101 10.08 -8.28 -2.49
C LYS A 101 11.55 -8.66 -2.58
N GLN A 102 12.45 -7.94 -1.90
CA GLN A 102 13.86 -8.33 -1.74
C GLN A 102 14.03 -9.53 -0.79
N ILE A 103 12.97 -9.94 -0.08
CA ILE A 103 12.95 -11.15 0.74
C ILE A 103 12.29 -12.24 -0.10
N GLU A 104 13.08 -13.16 -0.67
CA GLU A 104 12.54 -14.38 -1.29
C GLU A 104 11.89 -15.27 -0.21
N VAL A 105 10.59 -15.09 0.01
CA VAL A 105 9.79 -16.04 0.79
C VAL A 105 9.36 -17.14 -0.17
N SER A 106 10.20 -18.17 -0.31
CA SER A 106 9.84 -19.37 -1.06
C SER A 106 8.57 -19.98 -0.46
N LYS A 107 7.56 -20.22 -1.30
CA LYS A 107 6.36 -20.98 -0.92
C LYS A 107 6.83 -22.36 -0.43
N HIS A 108 6.43 -22.72 0.79
CA HIS A 108 6.89 -23.84 1.61
C HIS A 108 8.27 -23.68 2.27
N ASP A 109 8.23 -23.31 3.56
CA ASP A 109 9.13 -23.67 4.65
C ASP A 109 10.65 -23.41 4.57
N GLU A 110 11.20 -22.83 3.51
CA GLU A 110 12.64 -22.52 3.45
C GLU A 110 12.93 -21.04 3.19
N LEU A 111 13.47 -20.36 4.22
CA LEU A 111 14.11 -19.05 4.08
C LEU A 111 15.45 -19.24 3.36
N LYS A 112 15.55 -18.86 2.09
CA LYS A 112 16.86 -18.75 1.42
C LYS A 112 17.52 -17.44 1.86
N GLU A 113 18.82 -17.54 2.13
CA GLU A 113 19.65 -16.48 2.69
C GLU A 113 19.65 -15.23 1.78
N ALA A 114 19.63 -14.04 2.40
CA ALA A 114 19.60 -12.78 1.67
C ALA A 114 20.87 -12.67 0.80
N THR A 115 20.73 -12.34 -0.49
CA THR A 115 21.88 -12.09 -1.36
C THR A 115 22.69 -10.92 -0.80
N GLU A 116 23.97 -11.16 -0.51
CA GLU A 116 24.84 -10.35 0.35
C GLU A 116 25.11 -8.90 -0.10
N GLU A 117 24.65 -8.45 -1.27
CA GLU A 117 25.08 -7.14 -1.78
C GLU A 117 24.24 -5.91 -1.39
N PHE A 118 23.09 -6.03 -0.71
CA PHE A 118 22.36 -4.84 -0.22
C PHE A 118 21.53 -5.13 1.05
N VAL A 119 22.20 -5.28 2.20
CA VAL A 119 21.50 -5.43 3.50
C VAL A 119 21.21 -4.05 4.09
N ASN A 120 20.09 -3.45 3.68
CA ASN A 120 19.50 -2.32 4.38
C ASN A 120 18.98 -2.80 5.76
N GLU A 121 19.29 -2.10 6.87
CA GLU A 121 18.81 -2.42 8.23
C GLU A 121 17.30 -2.71 8.29
N ASP A 122 16.54 -2.06 7.40
CA ASP A 122 15.11 -2.29 7.19
C ASP A 122 14.77 -3.72 6.77
N VAL A 123 15.55 -4.30 5.84
CA VAL A 123 15.41 -5.69 5.36
C VAL A 123 15.78 -6.66 6.48
N GLU A 124 16.84 -6.38 7.23
CA GLU A 124 17.27 -7.22 8.35
C GLU A 124 16.21 -7.24 9.46
N CYS A 125 15.63 -6.08 9.79
CA CYS A 125 14.55 -5.95 10.77
C CYS A 125 13.27 -6.67 10.29
N ALA A 126 12.91 -6.54 9.01
CA ALA A 126 11.78 -7.25 8.41
C ALA A 126 11.99 -8.77 8.44
N TYR A 127 13.19 -9.26 8.08
CA TYR A 127 13.57 -10.67 8.12
C TYR A 127 13.50 -11.23 9.55
N LYS A 128 14.07 -10.54 10.54
CA LYS A 128 14.00 -10.93 11.97
C LYS A 128 12.55 -11.11 12.44
N ARG A 129 11.63 -10.22 12.03
CA ARG A 129 10.19 -10.32 12.34
C ARG A 129 9.53 -11.52 11.67
N ILE A 130 9.80 -11.76 10.39
CA ILE A 130 9.27 -12.92 9.64
C ILE A 130 9.74 -14.23 10.28
N LYS A 131 11.05 -14.37 10.53
CA LYS A 131 11.66 -15.56 11.16
C LYS A 131 11.06 -15.87 12.53
N LYS A 132 10.83 -14.83 13.36
CA LYS A 132 10.16 -14.99 14.66
C LYS A 132 8.71 -15.50 14.52
N ARG A 133 7.99 -15.07 13.46
CA ARG A 133 6.61 -15.53 13.18
C ARG A 133 6.57 -16.97 12.68
N ILE A 134 7.51 -17.38 11.82
CA ILE A 134 7.64 -18.77 11.35
C ILE A 134 7.92 -19.70 12.53
N ASN A 135 8.92 -19.39 13.35
CA ASN A 135 9.28 -20.19 14.53
C ASN A 135 8.11 -20.33 15.53
N ARG A 136 7.29 -19.28 15.71
CA ARG A 136 6.06 -19.36 16.51
C ARG A 136 5.02 -20.33 15.92
N LYS A 137 4.86 -20.37 14.59
CA LYS A 137 3.95 -21.31 13.92
C LYS A 137 4.44 -22.75 14.04
N GLU A 138 5.74 -23.00 13.84
CA GLU A 138 6.35 -24.33 14.02
C GLU A 138 6.18 -24.84 15.45
N LYS A 139 6.42 -23.98 16.46
CA LYS A 139 6.19 -24.34 17.86
C LYS A 139 4.73 -24.69 18.14
N LYS A 140 3.79 -23.93 17.56
CA LYS A 140 2.35 -24.20 17.75
C LYS A 140 1.94 -25.52 17.08
N ASN A 141 2.34 -25.75 15.84
CA ASN A 141 2.09 -27.00 15.12
C ASN A 141 2.70 -28.23 15.82
N LYS A 142 3.82 -28.07 16.54
CA LYS A 142 4.45 -29.15 17.29
C LYS A 142 3.75 -29.46 18.63
N ILE A 143 3.02 -28.50 19.19
CA ILE A 143 2.20 -28.68 20.41
C ILE A 143 0.86 -29.34 20.06
N ASP A 144 0.29 -29.03 18.90
CA ASP A 144 -1.01 -29.58 18.46
C ASP A 144 -0.95 -31.07 18.01
N TYR A 145 0.23 -31.70 18.04
CA TYR A 145 0.48 -33.11 17.66
C TYR A 145 0.87 -34.03 18.84
N ILE A 146 0.73 -33.56 20.09
CA ILE A 146 0.88 -34.33 21.34
C ILE A 146 -0.47 -34.32 22.06
#